data_AF-A0A662VM63-F1
#
_entry.id   AF-A0A662VM63-F1
#
_cell.length_a   1.000
_cell.length_b   1.000
_cell.length_c   1.000
_cell.angle_alpha   90.00
_cell.angle_beta   90.00
_cell.angle_gamma   90.00
#
_symmetry.space_group_name_H-M   'P 1'
#
loop_
_entity.id
_entity.type
_entity.pdbx_description
1 polymer ?
#
loop_
_entity_poly.entity_id
_entity_poly.type
_entity_poly.pdbx_seq_one_letter_code
_entity_poly.pdbx_strand_id
1 'polypeptide(L)'
;MKLICRKHFVSILLLLESPKSFNELLKILKAYPDTLARRIRELSELGLIARDEAEGKLRYRLTEKGARVAELVKGIEELEKRIEEIID
;
A
#
# COMPACT_ATOMS: atom_id res chain seq x y z
N MET A 1 -2.46 5.42 14.60
CA MET A 1 -1.04 5.04 14.42
C MET A 1 -0.78 3.54 14.27
N LYS A 2 -1.29 2.65 15.13
CA LYS A 2 -0.95 1.19 15.11
C LYS A 2 -1.13 0.45 13.76
N LEU A 3 -2.02 0.92 12.87
CA LEU A 3 -2.29 0.27 11.58
C LEU A 3 -1.20 0.52 10.53
N ILE A 4 -0.68 1.75 10.48
CA ILE A 4 0.26 2.22 9.45
C ILE A 4 1.62 1.52 9.62
N CYS A 5 2.01 1.25 10.87
CA CYS A 5 3.24 0.53 11.21
C CYS A 5 3.16 -0.98 10.95
N ARG A 6 2.01 -1.53 10.52
CA ARG A 6 1.91 -2.96 10.22
C ARG A 6 2.70 -3.27 8.96
N LYS A 7 3.46 -4.37 8.99
CA LYS A 7 4.26 -4.84 7.84
C LYS A 7 3.43 -4.83 6.55
N HIS A 8 4.01 -4.22 5.50
CA HIS A 8 3.47 -4.03 4.16
C HIS A 8 2.27 -3.07 4.02
N PHE A 9 1.70 -2.53 5.10
CA PHE A 9 0.53 -1.63 4.99
C PHE A 9 0.85 -0.39 4.15
N VAL A 10 1.89 0.34 4.54
CA VAL A 10 2.41 1.50 3.80
C VAL A 10 2.88 1.12 2.40
N SER A 11 3.70 0.07 2.30
CA SER A 11 4.28 -0.35 1.03
C SER A 11 3.21 -0.70 -0.01
N ILE A 12 2.09 -1.31 0.39
CA ILE A 12 0.99 -1.59 -0.54
C ILE A 12 0.33 -0.29 -1.01
N LEU A 13 0.10 0.68 -0.12
CA LEU A 13 -0.50 1.97 -0.50
C LEU A 13 0.35 2.70 -1.53
N LEU A 14 1.67 2.78 -1.30
CA LEU A 14 2.60 3.45 -2.23
C LEU A 14 2.72 2.69 -3.57
N LEU A 15 2.78 1.36 -3.53
CA LEU A 15 2.84 0.56 -4.76
C LEU A 15 1.58 0.67 -5.61
N LEU A 16 0.42 0.94 -5.02
CA LEU A 16 -0.87 1.02 -5.71
C LEU A 16 -1.18 2.39 -6.33
N GLU A 17 -0.20 3.29 -6.40
CA GLU A 17 -0.26 4.47 -7.30
C GLU A 17 -0.53 4.07 -8.75
N SER A 18 -0.12 2.86 -9.13
CA SER A 18 -0.53 2.18 -10.35
C SER A 18 -1.26 0.89 -10.00
N PRO A 19 -2.38 0.52 -10.67
CA PRO A 19 -3.08 -0.72 -10.37
C PRO A 19 -2.21 -1.96 -10.50
N LYS A 20 -2.27 -2.87 -9.53
CA LYS A 20 -1.47 -4.11 -9.52
C LYS A 20 -2.29 -5.34 -9.17
N SER A 21 -1.93 -6.48 -9.74
CA SER A 21 -2.46 -7.77 -9.33
C SER A 21 -1.87 -8.24 -8.00
N PHE A 22 -2.52 -9.24 -7.40
CA PHE A 22 -2.02 -9.91 -6.19
C PHE A 22 -0.60 -10.47 -6.39
N ASN A 23 -0.34 -11.10 -7.54
CA ASN A 23 0.94 -11.74 -7.84
C ASN A 23 2.06 -10.73 -8.04
N GLU A 24 1.77 -9.57 -8.63
CA GLU A 24 2.74 -8.47 -8.73
C GLU A 24 3.13 -7.95 -7.35
N LEU A 25 2.14 -7.70 -6.48
CA LEU A 25 2.39 -7.27 -5.10
C LEU A 25 3.18 -8.31 -4.31
N LEU A 26 2.85 -9.60 -4.44
CA LEU A 26 3.60 -10.70 -3.83
C LEU A 26 5.08 -10.67 -4.24
N LYS A 27 5.33 -10.55 -5.55
CA LYS A 27 6.67 -10.58 -6.12
C LYS A 27 7.50 -9.39 -5.65
N ILE A 28 6.93 -8.19 -5.66
CA ILE A 28 7.62 -6.95 -5.26
C ILE A 28 7.91 -6.96 -3.76
N LEU A 29 6.90 -7.28 -2.93
CA LEU A 29 7.02 -7.20 -1.47
C LEU A 29 7.73 -8.40 -0.85
N LYS A 30 7.93 -9.48 -1.61
CA LYS A 30 8.41 -10.78 -1.12
C LYS A 30 7.64 -11.23 0.14
N ALA A 31 6.35 -10.97 0.15
CA ALA A 31 5.47 -11.24 1.28
C ALA A 31 4.99 -12.71 1.28
N TYR A 32 4.65 -13.22 2.46
CA TYR A 32 3.88 -14.47 2.53
C TYR A 32 2.46 -14.25 1.98
N PRO A 33 1.91 -15.17 1.17
CA PRO A 33 0.57 -15.04 0.59
C PRO A 33 -0.52 -14.69 1.60
N ASP A 34 -0.57 -15.38 2.73
CA ASP A 34 -1.58 -15.14 3.77
C ASP A 34 -1.44 -13.74 4.40
N THR A 35 -0.20 -13.26 4.54
CA THR A 35 0.06 -11.92 5.06
C THR A 35 -0.42 -10.85 4.08
N LEU A 36 -0.11 -11.01 2.79
CA LEU A 36 -0.58 -10.06 1.77
C LEU A 36 -2.11 -10.08 1.65
N ALA A 37 -2.72 -11.26 1.61
CA ALA A 37 -4.17 -11.41 1.54
C ALA A 37 -4.88 -10.74 2.73
N ARG A 38 -4.35 -10.94 3.94
CA ARG A 38 -4.84 -10.24 5.13
C ARG A 38 -4.71 -8.72 5.01
N ARG A 39 -3.56 -8.21 4.54
CA ARG A 39 -3.35 -6.76 4.40
C ARG A 39 -4.23 -6.13 3.33
N ILE A 40 -4.40 -6.78 2.18
CA ILE A 40 -5.34 -6.34 1.14
C ILE A 40 -6.76 -6.31 1.67
N ARG A 41 -7.19 -7.34 2.41
CA ARG A 41 -8.52 -7.35 3.04
C ARG A 41 -8.69 -6.17 4.00
N GLU A 42 -7.73 -5.97 4.92
CA GLU A 42 -7.76 -4.83 5.86
C GLU A 42 -7.82 -3.47 5.13
N LEU A 43 -7.03 -3.28 4.06
CA LEU A 43 -7.04 -2.06 3.26
C LEU A 43 -8.37 -1.86 2.51
N SER A 44 -8.98 -2.92 2.00
CA SER A 44 -10.29 -2.89 1.37
C SER A 44 -11.40 -2.58 2.38
N GLU A 45 -11.39 -3.20 3.55
CA GLU A 45 -12.36 -2.94 4.64
C GLU A 45 -12.30 -1.48 5.13
N LEU A 46 -11.10 -0.87 5.13
CA LEU A 46 -10.91 0.54 5.44
C LEU A 46 -11.33 1.48 4.29
N GLY A 47 -11.71 0.93 3.13
CA GLY A 47 -12.06 1.68 1.93
C GLY A 47 -10.89 2.39 1.26
N LEU A 48 -9.66 1.93 1.48
CA LEU A 48 -8.44 2.53 0.91
C LEU A 48 -8.11 1.96 -0.46
N ILE A 49 -8.47 0.71 -0.72
CA ILE A 49 -8.27 0.06 -2.02
C ILE A 49 -9.56 -0.57 -2.52
N ALA A 50 -9.70 -0.62 -3.83
CA ALA A 50 -10.79 -1.30 -4.52
C ALA A 50 -10.23 -2.35 -5.48
N ARG A 51 -11.06 -3.36 -5.78
CA ARG A 51 -10.82 -4.30 -6.86
C ARG A 51 -11.23 -3.67 -8.19
N ASP A 52 -10.46 -3.94 -9.21
CA ASP A 52 -10.68 -3.52 -10.58
C ASP A 52 -10.54 -4.75 -11.49
N GLU A 53 -11.62 -5.13 -12.15
CA GLU A 53 -11.69 -6.28 -13.05
C GLU A 53 -11.72 -5.80 -14.51
N ALA A 54 -10.74 -4.98 -14.88
CA ALA A 54 -10.53 -4.61 -16.27
C ALA A 54 -9.89 -5.77 -17.05
N GLU A 55 -10.35 -6.01 -18.28
CA GLU A 55 -9.77 -6.98 -19.22
C GLU A 55 -9.64 -8.42 -18.68
N GLY A 56 -10.56 -8.83 -17.79
CA GLY A 56 -10.56 -10.17 -17.20
C GLY A 56 -9.41 -10.42 -16.21
N LYS A 57 -8.68 -9.39 -15.80
CA LYS A 57 -7.58 -9.50 -14.82
C LYS A 57 -7.94 -8.74 -13.55
N LEU A 58 -8.07 -9.49 -12.44
CA LEU A 58 -8.27 -8.88 -11.12
C LEU A 58 -7.04 -8.09 -10.69
N ARG A 59 -7.21 -6.77 -10.57
CA ARG A 59 -6.22 -5.83 -10.03
C ARG A 59 -6.78 -5.10 -8.83
N TYR A 60 -5.87 -4.51 -8.06
CA TYR A 60 -6.18 -3.61 -6.95
C TYR A 60 -5.74 -2.20 -7.33
N ARG A 61 -6.52 -1.21 -6.94
CA ARG A 61 -6.20 0.22 -7.12
C ARG A 61 -6.55 1.00 -5.86
N LEU A 62 -5.91 2.16 -5.68
CA LEU A 62 -6.31 3.10 -4.65
C LEU A 62 -7.72 3.63 -4.94
N THR A 63 -8.51 3.81 -3.88
CA THR A 63 -9.69 4.69 -3.91
C THR A 63 -9.24 6.15 -3.78
N GLU A 64 -10.16 7.10 -3.94
CA GLU A 64 -9.84 8.51 -3.61
C GLU A 64 -9.36 8.69 -2.17
N LYS A 65 -9.99 7.97 -1.22
CA LYS A 65 -9.58 7.96 0.18
C LYS A 65 -8.18 7.36 0.33
N GLY A 66 -7.91 6.25 -0.36
CA GLY A 66 -6.60 5.61 -0.40
C GLY A 66 -5.50 6.51 -0.92
N ALA A 67 -5.77 7.22 -2.02
CA ALA A 67 -4.83 8.17 -2.62
C ALA A 67 -4.46 9.29 -1.66
N ARG A 68 -5.44 9.89 -0.96
CA ARG A 68 -5.16 10.91 0.06
C ARG A 68 -4.28 10.37 1.20
N VAL A 69 -4.51 9.13 1.63
CA VAL A 69 -3.67 8.49 2.66
C VAL A 69 -2.27 8.19 2.13
N ALA A 70 -2.14 7.73 0.89
CA ALA A 70 -0.84 7.48 0.27
C ALA A 70 0.02 8.76 0.23
N GLU A 71 -0.56 9.90 -0.13
CA GLU A 71 0.14 11.20 -0.12
C GLU A 71 0.61 11.61 1.29
N LEU A 72 -0.22 11.41 2.32
CA LEU A 72 0.21 11.67 3.71
C LEU A 72 1.37 10.77 4.12
N VAL A 73 1.38 9.52 3.69
CA VAL A 73 2.43 8.55 4.01
C VAL A 73 3.73 8.87 3.29
N LYS A 74 3.69 9.33 2.03
CA LYS A 74 4.88 9.85 1.33
C LYS A 74 5.51 11.01 2.09
N GLY A 75 4.68 11.94 2.58
CA GLY A 75 5.16 13.05 3.39
C GLY A 75 5.87 12.59 4.67
N ILE A 76 5.44 11.47 5.26
CA ILE A 76 6.15 10.87 6.40
C ILE A 76 7.52 10.31 5.96
N GLU A 77 7.60 9.56 4.85
CA GLU A 77 8.88 9.03 4.35
C GLU A 77 9.87 10.15 3.97
N GLU A 78 9.38 11.27 3.45
CA GLU A 78 10.21 12.46 3.18
C GLU A 78 10.72 13.11 4.46
N LEU A 79 9.88 13.21 5.50
CA LEU A 79 10.30 13.71 6.80
C LEU A 79 11.31 12.79 7.48
N GLU A 80 11.12 11.47 7.39
CA GLU A 80 12.07 10.49 7.92
C GLU A 80 13.44 10.65 7.26
N LYS A 81 13.51 10.75 5.92
CA LYS A 81 14.76 11.00 5.18
C LYS A 81 15.44 12.30 5.62
N ARG A 82 14.69 13.38 5.77
CA ARG A 82 15.23 14.67 6.23
C ARG A 82 15.78 14.60 7.65
N ILE A 83 15.18 13.77 8.51
CA ILE A 83 15.69 13.54 9.87
C ILE A 83 17.01 12.78 9.79
N GLU A 84 17.09 11.71 8.98
CA GLU A 84 18.31 10.92 8.77
C GLU A 84 19.47 11.82 8.32
N GLU A 85 19.25 12.72 7.34
CA GLU A 85 20.26 13.69 6.87
C GLU A 85 20.76 14.68 7.94
N ILE A 86 20.01 14.91 9.02
CA ILE A 86 20.39 15.82 10.11
C ILE A 86 21.17 15.08 11.21
N ILE A 87 20.87 13.80 11.42
CA ILE A 87 21.47 12.99 12.50
C ILE A 87 22.71 12.22 12.06
N ASP A 88 22.88 11.97 10.75
CA ASP A 88 24.10 11.44 10.13
C ASP A 88 25.21 12.51 10.01
#